data_AF-A0A4Q7G8I0-F1
#
_entry.id   AF-A0A4Q7G8I0-F1
#
_cell.length_a   1.000
_cell.length_b   1.000
_cell.length_c   1.000
_cell.angle_alpha   90.00
_cell.angle_beta   90.00
_cell.angle_gamma   90.00
#
_symmetry.space_group_name_H-M   'P 1'
#
loop_
_entity.id
_entity.type
_entity.pdbx_description
1 polymer ?
#
loop_
_entity_poly.entity_id
_entity_poly.type
_entity_poly.pdbx_seq_one_letter_code
_entity_poly.pdbx_strand_id
1 'polypeptide(L)' 'MKPKQSDVFRDNAQNCAEMAERAKDKAAYKRFKRMEEAWLALAKEQEWLDGEIQPNRSVLTEVLDGKT' A
#
# COMPACT_ATOMS: atom_id res chain seq x y z
N MET A 1 -7.85 5.36 -21.57
CA MET A 1 -6.65 5.58 -20.74
C MET A 1 -6.32 4.27 -20.06
N LYS A 2 -5.06 3.83 -19.99
CA LYS A 2 -4.70 2.62 -19.22
C LYS A 2 -4.75 2.94 -17.72
N PRO A 3 -5.29 2.06 -16.86
CA PRO A 3 -5.32 2.29 -15.42
C PRO A 3 -3.89 2.38 -14.87
N LYS A 4 -3.70 3.17 -13.81
CA LYS A 4 -2.42 3.24 -13.11
C LYS A 4 -2.18 1.93 -12.35
N GLN A 5 -0.92 1.57 -12.18
CA GLN A 5 -0.58 0.34 -11.48
C GLN A 5 -0.93 0.41 -9.99
N SER A 6 -0.83 1.60 -9.37
CA SER A 6 -1.28 1.86 -8.00
C SER A 6 -2.78 1.64 -7.82
N ASP A 7 -3.60 2.02 -8.80
CA ASP A 7 -5.05 1.79 -8.77
C ASP A 7 -5.39 0.29 -8.84
N VAL A 8 -4.69 -0.46 -9.71
CA VAL A 8 -4.84 -1.93 -9.77
C VAL A 8 -4.50 -2.60 -8.44
N PHE A 9 -3.47 -2.13 -7.75
CA PHE A 9 -3.12 -2.63 -6.43
C PHE A 9 -4.19 -2.29 -5.37
N ARG A 10 -4.81 -1.11 -5.43
CA ARG A 10 -5.93 -0.74 -4.55
C ARG A 10 -7.16 -1.62 -4.77
N ASP A 11 -7.50 -1.88 -6.02
CA ASP A 11 -8.61 -2.77 -6.36
C ASP A 11 -8.38 -4.18 -5.80
N ASN A 12 -7.14 -4.69 -5.91
CA ASN A 12 -6.78 -5.98 -5.31
C ASN A 12 -6.87 -5.96 -3.78
N ALA A 13 -6.46 -4.86 -3.14
CA ALA A 13 -6.59 -4.69 -1.70
C ALA A 13 -8.06 -4.72 -1.27
N GLN A 14 -8.92 -3.99 -1.97
CA GLN A 14 -10.35 -3.96 -1.71
C GLN A 14 -10.99 -5.35 -1.88
N ASN A 15 -10.65 -6.08 -2.95
CA ASN A 15 -11.10 -7.46 -3.12
C ASN A 15 -10.66 -8.36 -1.96
N CYS A 16 -9.45 -8.19 -1.45
CA CYS A 16 -8.98 -8.91 -0.27
C CYS A 16 -9.76 -8.53 0.99
N ALA A 17 -10.10 -7.25 1.19
CA ALA A 17 -10.93 -6.81 2.31
C ALA A 17 -12.32 -7.47 2.26
N GLU A 18 -12.97 -7.48 1.10
CA GLU A 18 -14.27 -8.13 0.92
C GLU A 18 -14.22 -9.64 1.16
N MET A 19 -13.14 -10.31 0.74
CA MET A 19 -12.93 -11.73 1.05
C MET A 19 -12.69 -11.97 2.54
N ALA A 20 -12.01 -11.05 3.23
CA ALA A 20 -11.83 -11.11 4.67
C ALA A 20 -13.18 -10.99 5.40
N GLU A 21 -14.02 -10.04 5.01
CA GLU A 21 -15.36 -9.85 5.61
C GLU A 21 -16.25 -11.10 5.47
N ARG A 22 -16.12 -11.83 4.35
CA ARG A 22 -16.89 -13.05 4.07
C ARG A 22 -16.23 -14.33 4.58
N ALA A 23 -15.05 -14.23 5.20
CA ALA A 23 -14.30 -15.41 5.64
C ALA A 23 -15.03 -16.16 6.77
N LYS A 24 -15.15 -17.48 6.62
CA LYS A 24 -15.85 -18.34 7.59
C LYS A 24 -15.03 -18.69 8.83
N ASP A 25 -13.72 -18.48 8.78
CA ASP A 25 -12.81 -18.79 9.86
C ASP A 25 -11.71 -17.74 10.03
N LYS A 26 -11.12 -17.75 11.23
CA LYS A 26 -10.11 -16.78 11.65
C LYS A 26 -8.80 -16.89 10.86
N ALA A 27 -8.47 -18.06 10.33
CA ALA A 27 -7.24 -18.24 9.56
C ALA A 27 -7.40 -17.63 8.16
N ALA A 28 -8.52 -17.88 7.49
CA ALA A 28 -8.87 -17.26 6.21
C ALA A 28 -8.96 -15.74 6.33
N TYR A 29 -9.66 -15.23 7.34
CA TYR A 29 -9.73 -13.79 7.63
C TYR A 29 -8.33 -13.16 7.71
N LYS A 30 -7.43 -13.75 8.52
CA LYS A 30 -6.06 -13.26 8.69
C LYS A 30 -5.25 -13.32 7.40
N ARG A 31 -5.45 -14.33 6.56
CA ARG A 31 -4.75 -14.44 5.27
C ARG A 31 -5.17 -13.30 4.34
N PHE A 32 -6.47 -13.05 4.21
CA PHE A 32 -6.99 -11.99 3.35
C PHE A 32 -6.58 -10.59 3.84
N LYS A 33 -6.62 -10.33 5.16
CA LYS A 33 -6.13 -9.06 5.71
C LYS A 33 -4.64 -8.80 5.43
N ARG A 34 -3.78 -9.83 5.51
CA ARG A 34 -2.36 -9.69 5.18
C ARG A 34 -2.14 -9.39 3.69
N MET A 35 -2.95 -9.99 2.82
CA MET A 35 -2.86 -9.71 1.38
C MET A 35 -3.36 -8.29 1.07
N GLU A 36 -4.43 -7.83 1.70
CA GLU A 36 -4.89 -6.44 1.61
C GLU A 36 -3.77 -5.47 2.02
N GLU A 37 -3.16 -5.67 3.19
CA GLU A 37 -2.05 -4.85 3.68
C GLU A 37 -0.87 -4.84 2.70
N ALA A 38 -0.52 -5.99 2.14
CA ALA A 38 0.55 -6.10 1.15
C ALA A 38 0.23 -5.33 -0.15
N TRP A 39 -1.00 -5.43 -0.65
CA TRP A 39 -1.44 -4.68 -1.82
C TRP A 39 -1.45 -3.17 -1.59
N LEU A 40 -1.89 -2.72 -0.41
CA LEU A 40 -1.84 -1.30 -0.03
C LEU A 40 -0.40 -0.79 0.05
N ALA A 41 0.53 -1.60 0.57
CA ALA A 41 1.95 -1.25 0.61
C ALA A 41 2.52 -1.10 -0.80
N LEU A 42 2.19 -2.01 -1.73
CA LEU A 42 2.60 -1.93 -3.13
C LEU A 42 2.00 -0.71 -3.84
N ALA A 43 0.73 -0.38 -3.58
CA ALA A 43 0.10 0.82 -4.12
C ALA A 43 0.85 2.09 -3.71
N LYS A 44 1.17 2.21 -2.42
CA LYS A 44 1.94 3.34 -1.87
C LYS A 44 3.34 3.44 -2.49
N GLU A 45 4.03 2.31 -2.62
CA GLU A 45 5.35 2.27 -3.25
C GLU A 45 5.28 2.69 -4.71
N GLN A 46 4.25 2.24 -5.44
CA GLN A 46 4.06 2.61 -6.84
C GLN A 46 3.79 4.11 -7.00
N GLU A 47 3.01 4.72 -6.12
CA GLU A 47 2.81 6.17 -6.12
C GLU A 47 4.08 6.97 -5.83
N TRP A 48 4.96 6.42 -4.98
CA TRP A 48 6.27 7.01 -4.76
C TRP A 48 7.16 6.92 -6.02
N LEU A 49 7.19 5.76 -6.68
CA LEU A 49 7.93 5.54 -7.93
C LEU A 49 7.40 6.39 -9.08
N ASP A 50 6.08 6.59 -9.14
CA ASP A 50 5.41 7.43 -10.14
C ASP A 50 5.54 8.94 -9.82
N GLY A 51 6.11 9.29 -8.67
CA GLY A 51 6.31 10.68 -8.22
C GLY A 51 5.05 11.37 -7.70
N GLU A 52 3.96 10.63 -7.47
CA GLU A 52 2.70 11.14 -6.93
C GLU A 52 2.78 11.41 -5.43
N ILE A 53 3.61 10.65 -4.71
CA ILE A 53 3.97 10.90 -3.31
C ILE A 53 5.42 11.34 -3.25
N GLN A 54 5.67 12.61 -2.88
CA GLN A 54 7.02 13.06 -2.61
C GLN A 54 7.49 12.58 -1.23
N PRO A 55 8.76 12.16 -1.08
CA PRO A 55 9.34 11.95 0.23
C PRO A 55 9.20 13.24 1.04
N ASN A 56 8.68 13.12 2.26
CA ASN A 56 8.54 14.26 3.17
C ASN A 56 9.87 15.02 3.23
N ARG A 57 9.84 16.29 2.79
CA ARG A 57 11.00 17.18 2.77
C ARG A 57 11.69 17.29 4.14
N SER A 58 10.96 17.10 5.26
CA SER A 58 11.54 17.16 6.61
C SER A 58 12.55 16.04 6.89
N VAL A 59 12.33 14.83 6.37
CA VAL A 59 13.25 13.70 6.54
C VAL A 59 14.51 13.92 5.70
N LEU A 60 14.36 14.49 4.50
CA LEU A 60 15.49 14.85 3.65
C LEU A 60 16.34 15.94 4.30
N THR A 61 15.74 16.95 4.93
CA THR A 61 16.52 17.97 5.65
C THR A 61 17.26 17.40 6.85
N GLU A 62 16.67 16.48 7.62
CA GLU A 62 17.37 15.87 8.78
C GLU A 62 18.55 14.98 8.36
N VAL A 63 18.39 14.20 7.28
CA VAL A 63 19.46 13.35 6.73
C VAL A 63 20.56 14.18 6.07
N LEU A 64 20.21 15.28 5.39
CA LEU A 64 21.20 16.16 4.74
C LEU A 64 21.90 17.09 5.73
N ASP A 65 21.24 17.49 6.82
CA ASP A 65 21.82 18.36 7.85
C ASP A 65 22.72 17.61 8.86
N GLY A 66 22.89 16.29 8.70
CA GLY A 66 23.86 15.49 9.47
C GLY A 66 23.62 15.49 10.98
N LYS A 67 22.39 15.72 11.44
CA LYS A 67 22.03 15.73 12.86
C LYS A 67 21.58 14.34 13.30
N THR A 68 22.55 13.53 13.71
CA THR A 68 22.38 12.37 14.61
C THR A 68 23.27 12.54 15.82
#